data_AF-A0A246T5S4-F1
#
_entry.id   AF-A0A246T5S4-F1
#
_cell.length_a   1.000
_cell.length_b   1.000
_cell.length_c   1.000
_cell.angle_alpha   90.00
_cell.angle_beta   90.00
_cell.angle_gamma   90.00
#
_symmetry.space_group_name_H-M   'P 1'
#
loop_
_entity.id
_entity.type
_entity.pdbx_description
1 polymer ?
#
loop_
_entity_poly.entity_id
_entity_poly.type
_entity_poly.pdbx_seq_one_letter_code
_entity_poly.pdbx_strand_id
1 'polypeptide(L)'
;MANLDCAERGVTNTMTDEASGQLISYGAAFAGDLISLLVPGGGLFSKLADGYVAKRRQEAIEVCLEELSRGKEEYVEADMEPFVVILLRYSKAVADGASMKNLRILAQIIAGLKKNKALSGDLFQRWAGILEHMTRDELMLIGQGIIIEQTSGSNVQDLNKDFWNLITEKMITGGYSKEELSALGASVSRYGLLVPVSAWDGILYVPSPWLADLARLVDPTTMTNVD
;
A
#
# COMPACT_ATOMS: atom_id res chain seq x y z
N MET A 1 36.08 -13.15 -62.48
CA MET A 1 35.67 -14.37 -63.23
C MET A 1 35.36 -15.46 -62.22
N ALA A 2 34.12 -15.96 -62.26
CA ALA A 2 33.51 -17.18 -61.69
C ALA A 2 33.94 -17.66 -60.28
N ASN A 3 33.09 -17.66 -59.24
CA ASN A 3 31.84 -18.40 -58.95
C ASN A 3 32.01 -19.87 -58.51
N LEU A 4 31.19 -20.19 -57.49
CA LEU A 4 30.71 -21.47 -56.94
C LEU A 4 31.46 -21.95 -55.67
N ASP A 5 30.90 -21.87 -54.46
CA ASP A 5 29.66 -22.46 -53.89
C ASP A 5 29.94 -23.80 -53.21
N CYS A 6 29.77 -23.86 -51.88
CA CYS A 6 29.09 -24.96 -51.18
C CYS A 6 29.00 -24.70 -49.67
N ALA A 7 27.79 -24.95 -49.17
CA ALA A 7 27.30 -24.75 -47.83
C ALA A 7 27.86 -25.73 -46.79
N GLU A 8 27.85 -25.33 -45.52
CA GLU A 8 27.52 -26.24 -44.42
C GLU A 8 26.79 -25.52 -43.27
N ARG A 9 25.77 -26.21 -42.78
CA ARG A 9 24.77 -25.79 -41.79
C ARG A 9 25.28 -25.97 -40.35
N GLY A 10 24.78 -25.15 -39.42
CA GLY A 10 24.89 -25.36 -37.98
C GLY A 10 24.16 -24.25 -37.21
N VAL A 11 22.83 -24.30 -37.09
CA VAL A 11 22.11 -24.82 -35.90
C VAL A 11 22.06 -23.79 -34.75
N THR A 12 20.87 -23.17 -34.64
CA THR A 12 20.14 -22.70 -33.45
C THR A 12 20.89 -21.95 -32.33
N ASN A 13 20.47 -20.71 -32.08
CA ASN A 13 20.34 -20.19 -30.72
C ASN A 13 19.17 -19.19 -30.64
N THR A 14 17.95 -19.72 -30.73
CA THR A 14 16.74 -19.10 -30.15
C THR A 14 16.55 -19.72 -28.77
N MET A 15 17.36 -19.31 -27.79
CA MET A 15 17.28 -19.77 -26.39
C MET A 15 17.70 -18.67 -25.42
N THR A 16 17.13 -17.47 -25.54
CA THR A 16 17.26 -16.43 -24.50
C THR A 16 15.99 -15.61 -24.25
N ASP A 17 14.85 -15.93 -24.89
CA ASP A 17 13.63 -15.12 -24.77
C ASP A 17 12.46 -15.81 -24.04
N GLU A 18 12.60 -17.09 -23.64
CA GLU A 18 11.55 -17.82 -22.91
C GLU A 18 11.76 -17.87 -21.38
N ALA A 19 12.99 -17.67 -20.89
CA ALA A 19 13.29 -17.71 -19.46
C ALA A 19 12.80 -16.44 -18.72
N SER A 20 12.77 -15.30 -19.41
CA SER A 20 12.29 -14.02 -18.87
C SER A 20 10.76 -13.98 -18.71
N GLY A 21 10.03 -14.82 -19.46
CA GLY A 21 8.57 -14.91 -19.38
C GLY A 21 8.04 -15.81 -18.27
N GLN A 22 8.86 -16.72 -17.73
CA GLN A 22 8.43 -17.66 -16.68
C GLN A 22 8.56 -17.10 -15.26
N LEU A 23 9.47 -16.14 -15.02
CA LEU A 23 9.71 -15.55 -13.70
C LEU A 23 8.61 -14.57 -13.25
N ILE A 24 8.00 -13.85 -14.20
CA ILE A 24 6.87 -12.93 -13.98
C ILE A 24 5.65 -13.67 -13.42
N SER A 25 5.53 -14.98 -13.66
CA SER A 25 4.42 -15.81 -13.17
C SER A 25 4.55 -16.19 -11.69
N TYR A 26 5.74 -16.21 -11.09
CA TYR A 26 5.89 -16.81 -9.76
C TYR A 26 5.33 -15.93 -8.64
N GLY A 27 5.55 -14.62 -8.60
CA GLY A 27 5.10 -13.79 -7.47
C GLY A 27 3.58 -13.73 -7.31
N ALA A 28 2.85 -13.50 -8.40
CA ALA A 28 1.38 -13.43 -8.40
C ALA A 28 0.74 -14.82 -8.29
N ALA A 29 1.29 -15.84 -8.98
CA ALA A 29 0.77 -17.22 -8.86
C ALA A 29 1.07 -17.80 -7.47
N PHE A 30 2.25 -17.56 -6.90
CA PHE A 30 2.61 -17.98 -5.54
C PHE A 30 1.78 -17.25 -4.49
N ALA A 31 1.55 -15.94 -4.64
CA ALA A 31 0.63 -15.21 -3.76
C ALA A 31 -0.78 -15.84 -3.84
N GLY A 32 -1.28 -16.10 -5.05
CA GLY A 32 -2.57 -16.78 -5.27
C GLY A 32 -2.64 -18.15 -4.61
N ASP A 33 -1.62 -18.99 -4.82
CA ASP A 33 -1.53 -20.35 -4.29
C ASP A 33 -1.47 -20.34 -2.75
N LEU A 34 -0.61 -19.52 -2.15
CA LEU A 34 -0.42 -19.47 -0.71
C LEU A 34 -1.63 -18.88 0.03
N ILE A 35 -2.32 -17.91 -0.60
CA ILE A 35 -3.57 -17.35 -0.09
C ILE A 35 -4.71 -18.38 -0.16
N SER A 36 -4.76 -19.21 -1.21
CA SER A 36 -5.80 -20.23 -1.38
C SER A 36 -5.79 -21.31 -0.28
N LEU A 37 -4.63 -21.55 0.34
CA LEU A 37 -4.47 -22.50 1.45
C LEU A 37 -4.98 -22.00 2.81
N LEU A 38 -5.34 -20.72 2.97
CA LEU A 38 -5.77 -20.12 4.24
C LEU A 38 -7.29 -20.20 4.50
N VAL A 39 -7.95 -21.28 4.07
CA VAL A 39 -9.40 -21.50 4.18
C VAL A 39 -9.74 -22.54 5.27
N PRO A 40 -10.18 -22.13 6.48
CA PRO A 40 -10.76 -23.03 7.48
C PRO A 40 -12.30 -23.07 7.35
N GLY A 41 -12.92 -24.25 7.47
CA GLY A 41 -14.37 -24.45 7.34
C GLY A 41 -15.12 -24.87 8.60
N GLY A 42 -16.44 -24.56 8.68
CA GLY A 42 -17.45 -25.38 9.38
C GLY A 42 -18.59 -24.69 10.17
N GLY A 43 -19.84 -24.79 9.68
CA GLY A 43 -21.09 -24.87 10.48
C GLY A 43 -22.27 -23.91 10.16
N LEU A 44 -23.23 -24.31 9.31
CA LEU A 44 -24.57 -23.76 8.91
C LEU A 44 -24.96 -22.25 9.10
N PHE A 45 -24.68 -21.60 10.24
CA PHE A 45 -24.58 -20.12 10.30
C PHE A 45 -23.36 -19.63 9.50
N SER A 46 -22.36 -20.50 9.41
CA SER A 46 -21.21 -20.45 8.52
C SER A 46 -21.64 -20.43 7.06
N LYS A 47 -22.67 -21.12 6.54
CA LYS A 47 -22.89 -21.10 5.07
C LYS A 47 -23.20 -19.70 4.49
N LEU A 48 -23.81 -18.80 5.26
CA LEU A 48 -24.02 -17.40 4.89
C LEU A 48 -22.86 -16.50 5.31
N ALA A 49 -22.33 -16.69 6.52
CA ALA A 49 -21.15 -15.95 7.00
C ALA A 49 -19.89 -16.29 6.19
N ASP A 50 -19.63 -17.57 5.90
CA ASP A 50 -18.64 -18.11 4.97
C ASP A 50 -18.86 -17.56 3.56
N GLY A 51 -20.10 -17.39 3.10
CA GLY A 51 -20.37 -16.77 1.80
C GLY A 51 -19.90 -15.32 1.76
N TYR A 52 -20.28 -14.51 2.76
CA TYR A 52 -19.85 -13.12 2.88
C TYR A 52 -18.34 -13.00 3.15
N VAL A 53 -17.80 -13.81 4.06
CA VAL A 53 -16.37 -13.83 4.42
C VAL A 53 -15.52 -14.35 3.25
N ALA A 54 -15.95 -15.38 2.54
CA ALA A 54 -15.26 -15.86 1.34
C ALA A 54 -15.33 -14.82 0.22
N LYS A 55 -16.50 -14.18 0.01
CA LYS A 55 -16.61 -13.08 -0.96
C LYS A 55 -15.70 -11.92 -0.60
N ARG A 56 -15.71 -11.48 0.66
CA ARG A 56 -14.86 -10.39 1.15
C ARG A 56 -13.38 -10.75 1.04
N ARG A 57 -13.00 -11.98 1.36
CA ARG A 57 -11.63 -12.49 1.18
C ARG A 57 -11.27 -12.46 -0.30
N GLN A 58 -12.13 -12.97 -1.17
CA GLN A 58 -11.91 -12.97 -2.61
C GLN A 58 -11.72 -11.55 -3.14
N GLU A 59 -12.57 -10.61 -2.75
CA GLU A 59 -12.44 -9.18 -3.09
C GLU A 59 -11.09 -8.62 -2.56
N ALA A 60 -10.71 -8.94 -1.33
CA ALA A 60 -9.43 -8.49 -0.75
C ALA A 60 -8.21 -9.09 -1.45
N ILE A 61 -8.32 -10.32 -1.97
CA ILE A 61 -7.29 -11.01 -2.74
C ILE A 61 -7.16 -10.36 -4.12
N GLU A 62 -8.29 -10.10 -4.78
CA GLU A 62 -8.32 -9.40 -6.06
C GLU A 62 -7.69 -8.02 -5.95
N VAL A 63 -8.04 -7.25 -4.91
CA VAL A 63 -7.42 -5.95 -4.62
C VAL A 63 -5.91 -6.10 -4.38
N CYS A 64 -5.49 -7.11 -3.63
CA CYS A 64 -4.07 -7.35 -3.36
C CYS A 64 -3.30 -7.65 -4.65
N LEU A 65 -3.79 -8.60 -5.45
CA LEU A 65 -3.19 -8.98 -6.73
C LEU A 65 -3.17 -7.82 -7.73
N GLU A 66 -4.24 -7.00 -7.75
CA GLU A 66 -4.30 -5.80 -8.57
C GLU A 66 -3.16 -4.84 -8.24
N GLU A 67 -2.99 -4.47 -6.97
CA GLU A 67 -1.92 -3.54 -6.56
C GLU A 67 -0.51 -4.14 -6.73
N LEU A 68 -0.35 -5.45 -6.47
CA LEU A 68 0.92 -6.14 -6.72
C LEU A 68 1.28 -6.14 -8.21
N SER A 69 0.31 -6.36 -9.10
CA SER A 69 0.53 -6.36 -10.56
C SER A 69 0.91 -4.98 -11.09
N ARG A 70 0.40 -3.90 -10.47
CA ARG A 70 0.80 -2.52 -10.79
C ARG A 70 2.23 -2.21 -10.39
N GLY A 71 2.76 -2.93 -9.40
CA GLY A 71 4.09 -2.75 -8.85
C GLY A 71 5.22 -2.98 -9.86
N LYS A 72 5.00 -3.72 -10.95
CA LYS A 72 5.96 -4.07 -12.03
C LYS A 72 7.28 -4.72 -11.59
N GLU A 73 7.57 -4.79 -10.30
CA GLU A 73 8.77 -5.40 -9.75
C GLU A 73 8.63 -6.92 -9.69
N GLU A 74 9.70 -7.62 -10.06
CA GLU A 74 9.78 -9.09 -9.95
C GLU A 74 10.17 -9.51 -8.53
N TYR A 75 9.47 -10.51 -8.00
CA TYR A 75 9.79 -11.14 -6.72
C TYR A 75 10.79 -12.27 -6.95
N VAL A 76 11.93 -12.21 -6.25
CA VAL A 76 12.98 -13.23 -6.30
C VAL A 76 12.92 -14.14 -5.09
N GLU A 77 13.66 -15.25 -5.10
CA GLU A 77 13.66 -16.23 -4.00
C GLU A 77 13.94 -15.61 -2.62
N ALA A 78 14.85 -14.64 -2.55
CA ALA A 78 15.18 -13.92 -1.30
C ALA A 78 14.01 -13.10 -0.73
N ASP A 79 12.99 -12.79 -1.54
CA ASP A 79 11.80 -12.07 -1.10
C ASP A 79 10.75 -13.00 -0.48
N MET A 80 10.85 -14.32 -0.69
CA MET A 80 9.74 -15.24 -0.39
C MET A 80 9.42 -15.31 1.10
N GLU A 81 10.42 -15.43 1.96
CA GLU A 81 10.22 -15.48 3.41
C GLU A 81 9.54 -14.21 3.96
N PRO A 82 10.06 -12.98 3.73
CA PRO A 82 9.38 -11.77 4.20
C PRO A 82 8.01 -11.59 3.54
N PHE A 83 7.86 -11.98 2.27
CA PHE A 83 6.59 -11.90 1.56
C PHE A 83 5.51 -12.79 2.17
N VAL A 84 5.83 -14.02 2.56
CA VAL A 84 4.89 -14.93 3.25
C VAL A 84 4.41 -14.31 4.57
N VAL A 85 5.32 -13.75 5.37
CA VAL A 85 4.96 -13.08 6.64
C VAL A 85 4.00 -11.91 6.39
N ILE A 86 4.28 -11.10 5.36
CA ILE A 86 3.43 -9.99 4.93
C ILE A 86 2.04 -10.47 4.52
N LEU A 87 1.94 -11.50 3.69
CA LEU A 87 0.66 -12.04 3.24
C LEU A 87 -0.16 -12.62 4.40
N LEU A 88 0.48 -13.30 5.35
CA LEU A 88 -0.19 -13.78 6.56
C LEU A 88 -0.75 -12.61 7.40
N ARG A 89 0.00 -11.53 7.56
CA ARG A 89 -0.47 -10.34 8.30
C ARG A 89 -1.58 -9.59 7.56
N TYR A 90 -1.52 -9.52 6.22
CA TYR A 90 -2.58 -8.97 5.38
C TYR A 90 -3.86 -9.80 5.51
N SER A 91 -3.76 -11.13 5.39
CA SER A 91 -4.88 -12.05 5.59
C SER A 91 -5.53 -11.89 6.96
N LYS A 92 -4.71 -11.67 8.01
CA LYS A 92 -5.22 -11.32 9.34
C LYS A 92 -6.02 -10.01 9.34
N ALA A 93 -5.54 -8.95 8.69
CA ALA A 93 -6.30 -7.70 8.58
C ALA A 93 -7.65 -7.88 7.84
N VAL A 94 -7.68 -8.75 6.83
CA VAL A 94 -8.93 -9.12 6.14
C VAL A 94 -9.89 -9.83 7.10
N ALA A 95 -9.39 -10.81 7.86
CA ALA A 95 -10.17 -11.57 8.84
C ALA A 95 -10.70 -10.69 10.00
N ASP A 96 -9.90 -9.71 10.43
CA ASP A 96 -10.24 -8.75 11.47
C ASP A 96 -11.21 -7.64 10.97
N GLY A 97 -11.53 -7.64 9.67
CA GLY A 97 -12.61 -6.82 9.10
C GLY A 97 -12.18 -5.43 8.62
N ALA A 98 -10.89 -5.21 8.37
CA ALA A 98 -10.37 -3.94 7.85
C ALA A 98 -11.10 -3.50 6.58
N SER A 99 -11.39 -2.20 6.44
CA SER A 99 -12.14 -1.67 5.28
C SER A 99 -11.43 -1.99 3.95
N MET A 100 -12.17 -2.11 2.83
CA MET A 100 -11.55 -2.38 1.51
C MET A 100 -10.58 -1.27 1.09
N LYS A 101 -10.84 -0.03 1.49
CA LYS A 101 -9.92 1.09 1.28
C LYS A 101 -8.61 0.88 2.05
N ASN A 102 -8.70 0.48 3.32
CA ASN A 102 -7.52 0.22 4.16
C ASN A 102 -6.73 -0.98 3.59
N LEU A 103 -7.41 -2.03 3.15
CA LEU A 103 -6.79 -3.19 2.51
C LEU A 103 -6.08 -2.82 1.19
N ARG A 104 -6.70 -1.98 0.35
CA ARG A 104 -6.05 -1.47 -0.86
C ARG A 104 -4.77 -0.70 -0.53
N ILE A 105 -4.80 0.17 0.47
CA ILE A 105 -3.61 0.91 0.92
C ILE A 105 -2.55 -0.06 1.47
N LEU A 106 -2.93 -1.08 2.24
CA LEU A 106 -1.98 -2.09 2.71
C LEU A 106 -1.36 -2.87 1.55
N ALA A 107 -2.12 -3.21 0.52
CA ALA A 107 -1.59 -3.85 -0.69
C ALA A 107 -0.61 -2.94 -1.45
N GLN A 108 -0.90 -1.64 -1.55
CA GLN A 108 0.03 -0.65 -2.10
C GLN A 108 1.34 -0.61 -1.30
N ILE A 109 1.28 -0.73 0.03
CA ILE A 109 2.48 -0.78 0.87
C ILE A 109 3.34 -2.01 0.55
N ILE A 110 2.74 -3.17 0.27
CA ILE A 110 3.51 -4.36 -0.15
C ILE A 110 4.30 -4.08 -1.43
N ALA A 111 3.62 -3.52 -2.44
CA ALA A 111 4.25 -3.14 -3.71
C ALA A 111 5.30 -2.03 -3.52
N GLY A 112 5.00 -1.03 -2.69
CA GLY A 112 5.91 0.09 -2.39
C GLY A 112 7.17 -0.36 -1.63
N LEU A 113 7.03 -1.27 -0.66
CA LEU A 113 8.18 -1.84 0.07
C LEU A 113 9.08 -2.63 -0.88
N LYS A 114 8.50 -3.39 -1.80
CA LYS A 114 9.26 -4.10 -2.84
C LYS A 114 9.99 -3.12 -3.76
N LYS A 115 9.29 -2.12 -4.31
CA LYS A 115 9.86 -1.06 -5.17
C LYS A 115 11.03 -0.33 -4.49
N ASN A 116 10.90 -0.06 -3.20
CA ASN A 116 11.92 0.65 -2.43
C ASN A 116 13.02 -0.28 -1.87
N LYS A 117 13.05 -1.56 -2.28
CA LYS A 117 14.02 -2.57 -1.82
C LYS A 117 14.07 -2.71 -0.29
N ALA A 118 12.92 -2.55 0.36
CA ALA A 118 12.74 -2.56 1.80
C ALA A 118 11.69 -3.60 2.22
N LEU A 119 11.52 -4.67 1.44
CA LEU A 119 10.54 -5.72 1.73
C LEU A 119 10.89 -6.43 3.04
N SER A 120 10.10 -6.15 4.07
CA SER A 120 10.31 -6.64 5.44
C SER A 120 8.98 -6.83 6.15
N GLY A 121 8.82 -7.96 6.84
CA GLY A 121 7.64 -8.26 7.65
C GLY A 121 7.44 -7.23 8.77
N ASP A 122 8.50 -6.79 9.43
CA ASP A 122 8.43 -5.83 10.54
C ASP A 122 7.94 -4.45 10.08
N LEU A 123 8.45 -3.98 8.93
CA LEU A 123 8.01 -2.71 8.34
C LEU A 123 6.55 -2.77 7.93
N PHE A 124 6.13 -3.86 7.28
CA PHE A 124 4.73 -4.05 6.95
C PHE A 124 3.84 -4.15 8.20
N GLN A 125 4.27 -4.87 9.23
CA GLN A 125 3.51 -5.05 10.47
C GLN A 125 3.26 -3.73 11.18
N ARG A 126 4.23 -2.79 11.15
CA ARG A 126 4.03 -1.42 11.64
C ARG A 126 2.89 -0.73 10.90
N TRP A 127 2.92 -0.75 9.57
CA TRP A 127 1.88 -0.11 8.76
C TRP A 127 0.52 -0.77 8.93
N ALA A 128 0.46 -2.09 8.99
CA ALA A 128 -0.76 -2.84 9.28
C ALA A 128 -1.34 -2.44 10.64
N GLY A 129 -0.52 -2.32 11.69
CA GLY A 129 -0.98 -1.88 13.00
C GLY A 129 -1.53 -0.45 13.05
N ILE A 130 -1.14 0.42 12.11
CA ILE A 130 -1.63 1.80 12.01
C ILE A 130 -2.88 1.86 11.15
N LEU A 131 -2.79 1.39 9.91
CA LEU A 131 -3.79 1.64 8.86
C LEU A 131 -5.01 0.74 8.96
N GLU A 132 -4.90 -0.43 9.59
CA GLU A 132 -6.02 -1.36 9.73
C GLU A 132 -7.22 -0.72 10.43
N HIS A 133 -6.96 0.11 11.44
CA HIS A 133 -7.98 0.71 12.30
C HIS A 133 -8.27 2.18 11.99
N MET A 134 -7.63 2.75 10.95
CA MET A 134 -7.91 4.12 10.56
C MET A 134 -9.31 4.25 9.97
N THR A 135 -10.00 5.29 10.42
CA THR A 135 -11.29 5.73 9.89
C THR A 135 -11.11 6.42 8.53
N ARG A 136 -12.23 6.60 7.82
CA ARG A 136 -12.25 7.33 6.55
C ARG A 136 -11.66 8.73 6.68
N ASP A 137 -12.01 9.44 7.75
CA ASP A 137 -11.64 10.83 7.94
C ASP A 137 -10.18 10.98 8.40
N GLU A 138 -9.65 10.02 9.17
CA GLU A 138 -8.21 9.93 9.45
C GLU A 138 -7.42 9.68 8.16
N LEU A 139 -7.87 8.75 7.30
CA LEU A 139 -7.25 8.52 5.99
C LEU A 139 -7.31 9.76 5.10
N MET A 140 -8.45 10.44 5.06
CA MET A 140 -8.61 11.69 4.31
C MET A 140 -7.59 12.75 4.77
N LEU A 141 -7.47 12.95 6.09
CA LEU A 141 -6.51 13.90 6.66
C LEU A 141 -5.07 13.56 6.27
N ILE A 142 -4.68 12.30 6.43
CA ILE A 142 -3.32 11.82 6.10
C ILE A 142 -3.05 11.91 4.60
N GLY A 143 -4.01 11.54 3.75
CA GLY A 143 -3.91 11.65 2.31
C GLY A 143 -3.70 13.10 1.85
N GLN A 144 -4.45 14.06 2.41
CA GLN A 144 -4.22 15.48 2.14
C GLN A 144 -2.85 15.95 2.60
N GLY A 145 -2.39 15.47 3.77
CA GLY A 145 -1.05 15.75 4.28
C GLY A 145 0.05 15.27 3.32
N ILE A 146 -0.06 14.04 2.82
CA ILE A 146 0.88 13.49 1.83
C ILE A 146 0.87 14.32 0.54
N ILE A 147 -0.30 14.69 0.03
CA ILE A 147 -0.41 15.52 -1.18
C ILE A 147 0.30 16.86 -0.97
N ILE A 148 0.04 17.54 0.14
CA ILE A 148 0.66 18.83 0.45
C ILE A 148 2.18 18.70 0.57
N GLU A 149 2.67 17.67 1.27
CA GLU A 149 4.10 17.40 1.42
C GLU A 149 4.77 17.18 0.05
N GLN A 150 4.15 16.38 -0.82
CA GLN A 150 4.67 16.11 -2.17
C GLN A 150 4.62 17.33 -3.10
N THR A 151 3.57 18.17 -3.02
CA THR A 151 3.42 19.33 -3.91
C THR A 151 4.27 20.54 -3.51
N SER A 152 4.68 20.63 -2.24
CA SER A 152 5.33 21.83 -1.71
C SER A 152 6.85 21.88 -1.92
N GLY A 153 7.42 20.92 -2.65
CA GLY A 153 8.79 20.95 -3.23
C GLY A 153 9.90 21.62 -2.42
N SER A 154 10.70 20.83 -1.69
CA SER A 154 12.07 21.11 -1.17
C SER A 154 12.41 22.43 -0.45
N ASN A 155 11.52 23.44 -0.34
CA ASN A 155 11.74 24.62 0.50
C ASN A 155 11.31 24.29 1.95
N VAL A 156 12.14 23.48 2.60
CA VAL A 156 11.94 22.89 3.94
C VAL A 156 11.67 23.93 5.04
N GLN A 157 12.08 25.19 4.85
CA GLN A 157 11.97 26.22 5.89
C GLN A 157 10.57 26.85 6.03
N ASP A 158 9.74 26.87 4.99
CA ASP A 158 8.39 27.46 5.03
C ASP A 158 7.27 26.41 5.12
N LEU A 159 7.57 25.18 4.69
CA LEU A 159 6.65 24.03 4.71
C LEU A 159 6.02 23.75 6.08
N ASN A 160 6.81 23.82 7.15
CA ASN A 160 6.32 23.54 8.50
C ASN A 160 5.37 24.62 9.04
N LYS A 161 5.45 25.86 8.53
CA LYS A 161 4.59 26.96 9.00
C LYS A 161 3.21 26.90 8.36
N ASP A 162 3.13 26.46 7.10
CA ASP A 162 1.89 26.48 6.34
C ASP A 162 1.20 25.12 6.17
N PHE A 163 1.88 24.00 6.46
CA PHE A 163 1.31 22.65 6.29
C PHE A 163 -0.08 22.49 6.93
N TRP A 164 -0.21 22.81 8.22
CA TRP A 164 -1.49 22.65 8.93
C TRP A 164 -2.56 23.61 8.40
N ASN A 165 -2.17 24.83 8.02
CA ASN A 165 -3.09 25.82 7.46
C ASN A 165 -3.65 25.34 6.12
N LEU A 166 -2.81 24.80 5.25
CA LEU A 166 -3.20 24.25 3.95
C LEU A 166 -4.12 23.02 4.10
N ILE A 167 -3.81 22.11 5.03
CA ILE A 167 -4.70 20.99 5.37
C ILE A 167 -6.04 21.52 5.84
N THR A 168 -6.02 22.47 6.77
CA THR A 168 -7.22 23.05 7.38
C THR A 168 -8.11 23.68 6.32
N GLU A 169 -7.55 24.50 5.42
CA GLU A 169 -8.29 25.13 4.32
C GLU A 169 -8.95 24.09 3.40
N LYS A 170 -8.20 23.07 2.98
CA LYS A 170 -8.73 22.00 2.13
C LYS A 170 -9.84 21.20 2.80
N MET A 171 -9.64 20.82 4.06
CA MET A 171 -10.62 20.01 4.79
C MET A 171 -11.87 20.82 5.15
N ILE A 172 -11.74 22.11 5.48
CA ILE A 172 -12.91 22.99 5.68
C ILE A 172 -13.72 23.11 4.39
N THR A 173 -13.06 23.22 3.23
CA THR A 173 -13.73 23.19 1.92
C THR A 173 -14.47 21.87 1.69
N GLY A 174 -13.95 20.77 2.25
CA GLY A 174 -14.59 19.45 2.27
C GLY A 174 -15.72 19.28 3.30
N GLY A 175 -16.04 20.32 4.08
CA GLY A 175 -17.16 20.33 5.03
C GLY A 175 -16.79 20.01 6.48
N TYR A 176 -15.51 19.91 6.83
CA TYR A 176 -15.07 19.67 8.20
C TYR A 176 -15.00 20.97 9.01
N SER A 177 -15.34 20.91 10.30
CA SER A 177 -15.13 22.00 11.26
C SER A 177 -13.69 22.02 11.80
N LYS A 178 -13.29 23.14 12.41
CA LYS A 178 -11.95 23.27 13.03
C LYS A 178 -11.78 22.33 14.22
N GLU A 179 -12.86 22.09 14.95
CA GLU A 179 -12.92 21.20 16.11
C GLU A 179 -12.73 19.74 15.68
N GLU A 180 -13.41 19.30 14.62
CA GLU A 180 -13.22 17.97 14.04
C GLU A 180 -11.78 17.78 13.54
N LEU A 181 -11.20 18.80 12.88
CA LEU A 181 -9.81 18.73 12.43
C LEU A 181 -8.82 18.63 13.58
N SER A 182 -9.07 19.35 14.67
CA SER A 182 -8.23 19.25 15.88
C SER A 182 -8.30 17.85 16.50
N ALA A 183 -9.49 17.24 16.53
CA ALA A 183 -9.69 15.87 17.00
C ALA A 183 -9.02 14.83 16.08
N LEU A 184 -9.15 14.99 14.76
CA LEU A 184 -8.48 14.13 13.78
C LEU A 184 -6.96 14.24 13.87
N GLY A 185 -6.43 15.47 13.97
CA GLY A 185 -5.00 15.72 14.16
C GLY A 185 -4.45 15.04 15.41
N ALA A 186 -5.15 15.14 16.53
CA ALA A 186 -4.79 14.44 17.76
C ALA A 186 -4.85 12.91 17.59
N SER A 187 -5.89 12.40 16.91
CA SER A 187 -6.05 10.98 16.66
C SER A 187 -4.93 10.41 15.80
N VAL A 188 -4.53 11.08 14.71
CA VAL A 188 -3.45 10.56 13.86
C VAL A 188 -2.06 10.78 14.44
N SER A 189 -1.91 11.75 15.35
CA SER A 189 -0.66 11.96 16.08
C SER A 189 -0.31 10.79 17.01
N ARG A 190 -1.30 10.05 17.52
CA ARG A 190 -1.06 8.83 18.33
C ARG A 190 -0.32 7.74 17.56
N TYR A 191 -0.46 7.75 16.23
CA TYR A 191 0.25 6.83 15.33
C TYR A 191 1.61 7.36 14.90
N GLY A 192 2.01 8.54 15.39
CA GLY A 192 3.28 9.18 15.05
C GLY A 192 3.33 9.77 13.64
N LEU A 193 2.19 9.87 12.94
CA LEU A 193 2.13 10.40 11.56
C LEU A 193 2.18 11.92 11.52
N LEU A 194 1.57 12.58 12.51
CA LEU A 194 1.67 14.02 12.72
C LEU A 194 2.30 14.30 14.09
N VAL A 195 3.00 15.43 14.20
CA VAL A 195 3.62 15.88 15.45
C VAL A 195 2.91 17.16 15.91
N PRO A 196 2.32 17.18 17.12
CA PRO A 196 1.72 18.40 17.66
C PRO A 196 2.80 19.41 18.05
N VAL A 197 2.62 20.66 17.65
CA VAL A 197 3.48 21.80 17.97
C VAL A 197 2.64 22.88 18.63
N SER A 198 3.10 23.39 19.77
CA SER A 198 2.44 24.49 20.46
C SER A 198 2.59 25.79 19.67
N ALA A 199 1.48 26.47 19.45
CA ALA A 199 1.42 27.77 18.80
C ALA A 199 0.58 28.75 19.65
N TRP A 200 0.66 30.03 19.31
CA TRP A 200 -0.05 31.09 20.03
C TRP A 200 -1.57 30.88 20.06
N ASP A 201 -2.15 30.30 18.99
CA ASP A 201 -3.59 30.09 18.82
C ASP A 201 -4.02 28.62 19.02
N GLY A 202 -3.21 27.82 19.73
CA GLY A 202 -3.53 26.42 20.04
C GLY A 202 -2.46 25.43 19.57
N ILE A 203 -2.91 24.25 19.13
CA ILE A 203 -2.04 23.16 18.66
C ILE A 203 -2.07 23.13 17.14
N LEU A 204 -0.90 23.29 16.53
CA LEU A 204 -0.70 23.00 15.11
C LEU A 204 -0.09 21.61 14.96
N TYR A 205 -0.19 21.03 13.77
CA TYR A 205 0.41 19.75 13.48
C TYR A 205 1.38 19.88 12.31
N VAL A 206 2.56 19.27 12.45
CA VAL A 206 3.57 19.20 11.38
C VAL A 206 3.76 17.75 10.92
N PRO A 207 4.16 17.50 9.66
CA PRO A 207 4.39 16.15 9.19
C PRO A 207 5.53 15.48 9.95
N SER A 208 5.37 14.20 10.29
CA SER A 208 6.45 13.40 10.84
C SER A 208 7.30 12.75 9.74
N PRO A 209 8.50 12.23 10.06
CA PRO A 209 9.23 11.36 9.14
C PRO A 209 8.44 10.13 8.69
N TRP A 210 7.51 9.62 9.51
CA TRP A 210 6.68 8.47 9.15
C TRP A 210 5.62 8.84 8.11
N LEU A 211 5.14 10.09 8.08
CA LEU A 211 4.28 10.54 6.98
C LEU A 211 5.04 10.50 5.66
N ALA A 212 6.29 10.99 5.66
CA ALA A 212 7.17 10.97 4.49
C ALA A 212 7.49 9.54 4.03
N ASP A 213 7.72 8.62 4.97
CA ASP A 213 7.93 7.21 4.64
C ASP A 213 6.68 6.58 4.03
N LEU A 214 5.49 6.85 4.60
CA LEU A 214 4.21 6.39 4.05
C LEU A 214 3.99 6.94 2.64
N ALA A 215 4.28 8.23 2.42
CA ALA A 215 4.15 8.92 1.14
C ALA A 215 4.96 8.27 0.00
N ARG A 216 6.04 7.54 0.32
CA ARG A 216 6.85 6.80 -0.67
C ARG A 216 6.29 5.42 -1.01
N LEU A 217 5.32 4.93 -0.24
CA LEU A 217 4.79 3.58 -0.34
C LEU A 217 3.40 3.52 -0.96
N VAL A 218 2.63 4.61 -0.93
CA VAL A 218 1.20 4.62 -1.27
C VAL A 218 0.86 5.72 -2.26
N ASP A 219 -0.26 5.54 -2.97
CA ASP A 219 -0.89 6.60 -3.73
C ASP A 219 -1.88 7.36 -2.82
N PRO A 220 -1.62 8.63 -2.48
CA PRO A 220 -2.47 9.37 -1.55
C PRO A 220 -3.88 9.62 -2.09
N THR A 221 -4.10 9.53 -3.40
CA THR A 221 -5.45 9.69 -3.98
C THR A 221 -6.40 8.58 -3.52
N THR A 222 -5.87 7.39 -3.24
CA THR A 222 -6.66 6.26 -2.68
C THR A 222 -7.24 6.60 -1.31
N MET A 223 -6.58 7.48 -0.56
CA MET A 223 -7.02 7.92 0.77
C MET A 223 -8.04 9.05 0.70
N THR A 224 -7.97 9.89 -0.34
CA THR A 224 -8.79 11.11 -0.46
C THR A 224 -10.01 10.96 -1.36
N ASN A 225 -10.12 9.86 -2.12
CA ASN A 225 -11.30 9.63 -2.94
C ASN A 225 -12.52 9.30 -2.06
N VAL A 226 -13.62 10.00 -2.30
CA VAL A 226 -14.93 9.71 -1.71
C VAL A 226 -15.61 8.76 -2.68
N ASP A 227 -15.66 7.47 -2.33
CA ASP A 227 -16.40 6.45 -3.10
C ASP A 227 -17.91 6.68 -3.00
#